data_AF-A0A9Q0Q8X9-F1
#
_entry.id   AF-A0A9Q0Q8X9-F1
#
_cell.length_a   1.000
_cell.length_b   1.000
_cell.length_c   1.000
_cell.angle_alpha   90.00
_cell.angle_beta   90.00
_cell.angle_gamma   90.00
#
_symmetry.space_group_name_H-M   'P 1'
#
loop_
_entity.id
_entity.type
_entity.pdbx_description
1 polymer ?
#
loop_
_entity_poly.entity_id
_entity_poly.type
_entity_poly.pdbx_seq_one_letter_code
_entity_poly.pdbx_strand_id
1 'polypeptide(L)'
;MSHSVYRIKEIPELFIIGRPDMTIVAIGSNDLDIFEVNDIMTSKGWHLNALQRPNSIHICVTLQHAQVFEDYLRDLRESVRTVKENPGPISGGLAPIYGAAGKIPDRGMVGELLVNYMDSTC
;
A
#
# COMPACT_ATOMS: atom_id res chain seq x y z
N MET A 1 6.62 -12.41 -16.36
CA MET A 1 5.88 -11.61 -15.37
C MET A 1 6.16 -12.03 -13.93
N SER A 2 5.99 -13.31 -13.54
CA SER A 2 6.21 -13.75 -12.14
C SER A 2 7.60 -13.36 -11.58
N HIS A 3 8.66 -13.44 -12.40
CA HIS A 3 10.03 -13.07 -11.99
C HIS A 3 10.23 -11.58 -11.71
N SER A 4 9.51 -10.69 -12.41
CA SER A 4 9.74 -9.23 -12.31
C SER A 4 9.33 -8.70 -10.94
N VAL A 5 8.23 -9.21 -10.36
CA VAL A 5 7.70 -8.76 -9.07
C VAL A 5 8.62 -9.09 -7.90
N TYR A 6 9.49 -10.09 -8.05
CA TYR A 6 10.52 -10.39 -7.06
C TYR A 6 11.62 -9.31 -6.96
N ARG A 7 11.74 -8.40 -7.93
CA ARG A 7 12.65 -7.25 -7.84
C ARG A 7 12.25 -6.27 -6.73
N ILE A 8 11.03 -6.36 -6.20
CA ILE A 8 10.64 -5.62 -4.99
C ILE A 8 11.51 -6.05 -3.80
N LYS A 9 11.99 -7.29 -3.76
CA LYS A 9 12.92 -7.78 -2.73
C LYS A 9 14.30 -7.08 -2.76
N GLU A 10 14.61 -6.34 -3.83
CA GLU A 10 15.82 -5.51 -3.93
C GLU A 10 15.67 -4.15 -3.21
N ILE A 11 14.51 -3.88 -2.60
CA ILE A 11 14.25 -2.70 -1.77
C ILE A 11 14.33 -3.16 -0.31
N PRO A 12 15.41 -2.85 0.43
CA PRO A 12 15.68 -3.45 1.74
C PRO A 12 14.58 -3.25 2.79
N GLU A 13 13.89 -2.10 2.73
CA GLU A 13 12.82 -1.74 3.68
C GLU A 13 11.52 -2.52 3.44
N LEU A 14 11.39 -3.21 2.30
CA LEU A 14 10.17 -3.89 1.89
C LEU A 14 10.33 -5.41 1.89
N PHE A 15 9.26 -6.11 2.22
CA PHE A 15 9.17 -7.56 2.06
C PHE A 15 7.86 -7.96 1.39
N ILE A 16 7.90 -9.07 0.67
CA ILE A 16 6.71 -9.69 0.09
C ILE A 16 6.08 -10.60 1.15
N ILE A 17 4.78 -10.48 1.35
CA ILE A 17 4.03 -11.33 2.28
C ILE A 17 3.78 -12.69 1.63
N GLY A 18 4.31 -13.73 2.25
CA GLY A 18 4.17 -15.11 1.77
C GLY A 18 4.95 -15.37 0.48
N ARG A 19 4.39 -16.25 -0.36
CA ARG A 19 4.96 -16.62 -1.67
C ARG A 19 3.87 -16.50 -2.73
N PRO A 20 3.81 -15.38 -3.47
CA PRO A 20 2.79 -15.22 -4.50
C PRO A 20 3.13 -16.11 -5.71
N ASP A 21 2.31 -17.13 -5.95
CA ASP A 21 2.41 -17.99 -7.14
C ASP A 21 1.65 -17.41 -8.35
N MET A 22 0.84 -16.37 -8.13
CA MET A 22 -0.04 -15.75 -9.11
C MET A 22 0.13 -14.22 -9.14
N THR A 23 -0.85 -13.50 -9.67
CA THR A 23 -0.77 -12.08 -10.02
C THR A 23 -0.94 -11.11 -8.85
N ILE A 24 -1.43 -11.56 -7.70
CA ILE A 24 -1.61 -10.69 -6.52
C ILE A 24 -0.36 -10.75 -5.66
N VAL A 25 0.25 -9.60 -5.43
CA VAL A 25 1.46 -9.47 -4.60
C VAL A 25 1.20 -8.46 -3.50
N ALA A 26 1.27 -8.94 -2.26
CA ALA A 26 1.18 -8.11 -1.06
C ALA A 26 2.58 -7.77 -0.53
N ILE A 27 2.76 -6.51 -0.15
CA ILE A 27 4.02 -5.90 0.26
C ILE A 27 3.81 -5.29 1.64
N GLY A 28 4.73 -5.56 2.55
CA GLY A 28 4.82 -4.94 3.87
C GLY A 28 6.18 -4.30 4.10
N SER A 29 6.31 -3.60 5.22
CA SER A 29 7.57 -3.08 5.74
C SER A 29 7.62 -3.28 7.26
N ASN A 30 8.81 -3.58 7.78
CA ASN A 30 9.06 -3.58 9.23
C ASN A 30 9.69 -2.26 9.70
N ASP A 31 10.22 -1.46 8.77
CA ASP A 31 10.98 -0.25 9.05
C ASP A 31 10.16 1.03 8.81
N LEU A 32 9.12 0.96 7.97
CA LEU A 32 8.33 2.11 7.52
C LEU A 32 6.82 1.85 7.71
N ASP A 33 6.03 2.93 7.84
CA ASP A 33 4.58 2.84 7.69
C ASP A 33 4.23 2.64 6.21
N ILE A 34 3.79 1.43 5.86
CA ILE A 34 3.47 1.06 4.49
C ILE A 34 2.33 1.89 3.90
N PHE A 35 1.47 2.49 4.73
CA PHE A 35 0.40 3.36 4.24
C PHE A 35 0.91 4.75 3.87
N GLU A 36 1.96 5.26 4.51
CA GLU A 36 2.63 6.49 4.07
C GLU A 36 3.30 6.28 2.71
N VAL A 37 3.91 5.11 2.49
CA VAL A 37 4.43 4.71 1.18
C VAL A 37 3.30 4.65 0.15
N ASN A 38 2.13 4.14 0.53
CA ASN A 38 0.95 4.10 -0.33
C ASN A 38 0.45 5.49 -0.72
N ASP A 39 0.47 6.44 0.21
CA ASP A 39 0.02 7.81 -0.03
C ASP A 39 0.94 8.52 -1.05
N ILE A 40 2.27 8.35 -0.92
CA ILE A 40 3.22 8.87 -1.91
C ILE A 40 2.98 8.20 -3.28
N MET A 41 2.82 6.88 -3.32
CA MET A 41 2.50 6.16 -4.55
C MET A 41 1.19 6.66 -5.19
N THR A 42 0.17 6.94 -4.38
CA THR A 42 -1.11 7.50 -4.82
C THR A 42 -0.93 8.89 -5.43
N SER A 43 -0.10 9.75 -4.83
CA SER A 43 0.24 11.07 -5.40
C SER A 43 0.93 10.99 -6.77
N LYS A 44 1.57 9.85 -7.07
CA LYS A 44 2.20 9.55 -8.36
C LYS A 44 1.26 8.85 -9.35
N GLY A 45 0.00 8.65 -8.97
CA GLY A 45 -1.05 8.03 -9.80
C GLY A 45 -1.17 6.51 -9.64
N TRP A 46 -0.46 5.90 -8.68
CA TRP A 46 -0.57 4.47 -8.39
C TRP A 46 -1.65 4.21 -7.35
N HIS A 47 -2.71 3.50 -7.74
CA HIS A 47 -3.77 3.10 -6.82
C HIS A 47 -3.57 1.65 -6.36
N LEU A 48 -3.01 1.49 -5.16
CA LEU A 48 -2.77 0.19 -4.55
C LEU A 48 -3.83 -0.08 -3.46
N ASN A 49 -4.10 -1.35 -3.20
CA ASN A 49 -5.08 -1.74 -2.21
C ASN A 49 -4.43 -1.82 -0.82
N ALA A 50 -4.86 -0.98 0.11
CA ALA A 50 -4.47 -1.08 1.51
C ALA A 50 -5.08 -2.32 2.17
N LEU A 51 -4.25 -3.06 2.90
CA LEU A 51 -4.58 -4.29 3.60
C LEU A 51 -4.27 -4.14 5.10
N GLN A 52 -4.90 -4.97 5.92
CA GLN A 52 -4.71 -5.01 7.37
C GLN A 52 -4.46 -6.45 7.82
N ARG A 53 -3.73 -6.61 8.94
CA ARG A 53 -3.37 -7.91 9.57
C ARG A 53 -2.52 -8.83 8.68
N PRO A 54 -1.26 -8.47 8.39
CA PRO A 54 -0.53 -7.28 8.85
C PRO A 54 -0.82 -6.04 7.98
N ASN A 55 -0.47 -4.85 8.47
CA ASN A 55 -0.52 -3.64 7.65
C ASN A 55 0.31 -3.87 6.40
N SER A 56 -0.32 -3.73 5.24
CA SER A 56 0.30 -4.02 3.96
C SER A 56 -0.43 -3.31 2.84
N ILE A 57 0.17 -3.34 1.66
CA ILE A 57 -0.48 -2.93 0.40
C ILE A 57 -0.37 -4.07 -0.59
N HIS A 58 -1.32 -4.20 -1.51
CA HIS A 58 -1.18 -5.15 -2.60
C HIS A 58 -1.46 -4.53 -3.96
N ILE A 59 -0.85 -5.14 -4.97
CA ILE A 59 -1.11 -4.90 -6.38
C ILE A 59 -1.60 -6.19 -7.03
N CYS A 60 -2.64 -6.08 -7.86
CA CYS A 60 -3.06 -7.14 -8.76
C CYS A 60 -2.42 -6.90 -10.13
N VAL A 61 -1.38 -7.67 -10.46
CA VAL A 61 -0.63 -7.53 -11.70
C VAL A 61 -1.45 -8.06 -12.87
N THR A 62 -1.89 -7.15 -13.74
CA THR A 62 -2.57 -7.47 -15.00
C THR A 62 -1.64 -7.25 -16.21
N LEU A 63 -2.11 -7.61 -17.41
CA LEU A 63 -1.33 -7.41 -18.64
C LEU A 63 -0.90 -5.95 -18.87
N GLN A 64 -1.70 -4.98 -18.43
CA GLN A 64 -1.39 -3.54 -18.56
C GLN A 64 -0.12 -3.16 -17.79
N HIS A 65 0.20 -3.89 -16.72
CA HIS A 65 1.38 -3.63 -15.90
C HIS A 65 2.68 -4.11 -16.55
N ALA A 66 2.61 -4.90 -17.64
CA ALA A 66 3.81 -5.41 -18.33
C ALA A 66 4.76 -4.29 -18.78
N GLN A 67 4.19 -3.19 -19.25
CA GLN A 67 4.90 -2.12 -19.91
C GLN A 67 5.36 -1.02 -18.93
N VAL A 68 4.72 -0.94 -17.77
CA VAL A 68 4.95 0.12 -16.77
C VAL A 68 5.62 -0.41 -15.49
N PHE A 69 6.08 -1.67 -15.49
CA PHE A 69 6.66 -2.28 -14.30
C PHE A 69 7.95 -1.58 -13.84
N GLU A 70 8.78 -1.09 -14.76
CA GLU A 70 9.99 -0.34 -14.42
C GLU A 70 9.66 1.02 -13.79
N ASP A 71 8.64 1.72 -14.32
CA ASP A 71 8.14 2.97 -13.73
C ASP A 71 7.57 2.72 -12.33
N TYR A 72 6.78 1.65 -12.16
CA TYR A 72 6.28 1.22 -10.86
C TYR A 72 7.41 1.00 -9.85
N LEU A 73 8.46 0.26 -10.25
CA LEU A 73 9.57 -0.05 -9.35
C LEU A 73 10.41 1.19 -9.02
N ARG A 74 10.63 2.08 -9.98
CA ARG A 74 11.30 3.38 -9.74
C ARG A 74 10.50 4.20 -8.74
N ASP A 75 9.21 4.38 -9.00
CA ASP A 75 8.34 5.21 -8.18
C ASP A 75 8.21 4.64 -6.77
N LEU A 76 8.14 3.31 -6.62
CA LEU A 76 8.13 2.62 -5.32
C LEU A 76 9.42 2.86 -4.54
N ARG A 77 10.59 2.76 -5.17
CA ARG A 77 11.89 3.05 -4.51
C ARG A 77 11.96 4.49 -4.04
N GLU A 78 11.51 5.43 -4.86
CA GLU A 78 11.49 6.83 -4.49
C GLU A 78 10.51 7.09 -3.34
N SER A 79 9.32 6.49 -3.36
CA SER A 79 8.33 6.61 -2.29
C SER A 79 8.87 6.09 -0.96
N VAL A 80 9.53 4.93 -0.97
CA VAL A 80 10.23 4.37 0.20
C VAL A 80 11.29 5.34 0.70
N ARG A 81 12.12 5.91 -0.19
CA ARG A 81 13.14 6.89 0.19
C ARG A 81 12.51 8.13 0.82
N THR A 82 11.44 8.67 0.24
CA THR A 82 10.76 9.87 0.77
C THR A 82 10.23 9.65 2.18
N VAL A 83 9.55 8.53 2.42
CA VAL A 83 9.04 8.18 3.77
C VAL A 83 10.18 7.95 4.76
N LYS A 84 11.28 7.33 4.31
CA LYS A 84 12.46 7.10 5.14
C LYS A 84 13.15 8.41 5.54
N GLU A 85 13.24 9.38 4.64
CA GLU A 85 13.87 10.69 4.90
C GLU A 85 12.97 11.61 5.72
N ASN A 86 11.67 11.57 5.50
CA ASN A 86 10.68 12.42 6.18
C ASN A 86 9.47 11.57 6.61
N PRO A 87 9.57 10.84 7.72
CA PRO A 87 8.46 10.02 8.20
C PRO A 87 7.31 10.89 8.67
N GLY A 88 6.08 10.47 8.39
CA GLY A 88 4.87 11.15 8.77
C GLY A 88 3.85 11.26 7.63
N PRO A 89 2.56 11.43 7.97
CA PRO A 89 1.50 11.48 6.98
C PRO A 89 1.63 12.73 6.11
N ILE A 90 1.41 12.55 4.81
CA ILE A 90 1.28 13.67 3.88
C ILE A 90 -0.11 14.30 3.99
N SER A 91 -0.19 15.61 3.72
CA SER A 91 -1.47 16.33 3.71
C SER A 91 -2.40 15.73 2.64
N GLY A 92 -3.62 15.34 3.04
CA GLY A 92 -4.61 14.70 2.15
C GLY A 92 -4.41 13.20 1.93
N GLY A 93 -3.41 12.58 2.55
CA GLY A 93 -3.19 11.13 2.51
C GLY A 93 -4.19 10.34 3.36
N LEU A 94 -4.32 9.04 3.08
CA LEU A 94 -5.22 8.13 3.78
C LEU A 94 -4.49 7.26 4.81
N ALA A 95 -3.17 7.38 4.95
CA ALA A 95 -2.39 6.62 5.93
C ALA A 95 -2.92 6.70 7.36
N PRO A 96 -3.32 7.87 7.89
CA PRO A 96 -3.90 7.95 9.23
C PRO A 96 -5.21 7.15 9.35
N ILE A 97 -6.05 7.14 8.30
CA ILE A 97 -7.34 6.43 8.31
C ILE A 97 -7.10 4.92 8.32
N TYR A 98 -6.27 4.41 7.42
CA TYR A 98 -5.96 2.97 7.36
C TYR A 98 -5.20 2.49 8.59
N GLY A 99 -4.25 3.29 9.08
CA GLY A 99 -3.49 3.02 10.30
C GLY A 99 -4.37 3.00 11.55
N ALA A 100 -5.31 3.93 11.68
CA ALA A 100 -6.28 3.97 12.78
C ALA A 100 -7.27 2.78 12.69
N ALA A 101 -7.85 2.53 11.52
CA ALA A 101 -8.81 1.45 11.31
C ALA A 101 -8.23 0.06 11.65
N GLY A 102 -6.92 -0.15 11.43
CA GLY A 102 -6.24 -1.38 11.84
C GLY A 102 -6.13 -1.56 13.36
N LYS A 103 -6.10 -0.45 14.12
CA LYS A 103 -5.90 -0.42 15.58
C LYS A 103 -7.20 -0.37 16.39
N ILE A 104 -8.34 -0.03 15.79
CA ILE A 104 -9.63 0.04 16.50
C ILE A 104 -10.02 -1.37 17.01
N PRO A 105 -10.14 -1.58 18.33
CA PRO A 105 -10.54 -2.87 18.89
C PRO A 105 -12.05 -3.12 18.75
N ASP A 106 -12.87 -2.06 18.81
CA ASP A 106 -14.32 -2.16 18.67
C ASP A 106 -14.74 -2.15 17.19
N ARG A 107 -15.20 -3.30 16.71
CA ARG A 107 -15.67 -3.45 15.33
C ARG A 107 -17.01 -2.76 15.06
N GLY A 108 -17.79 -2.40 16.09
CA GLY A 108 -19.02 -1.62 15.96
C GLY A 108 -18.77 -0.23 15.39
N MET A 109 -17.74 0.46 15.89
CA MET A 109 -17.33 1.79 15.39
C MET A 109 -16.92 1.77 13.92
N VAL A 110 -16.24 0.70 13.48
CA VAL A 110 -15.88 0.53 12.06
C VAL A 110 -17.13 0.36 11.21
N GLY A 111 -18.14 -0.36 11.72
CA GLY A 111 -19.44 -0.51 11.05
C GLY A 111 -20.17 0.81 10.86
N GLU A 112 -20.24 1.64 11.89
CA GLU A 112 -20.88 2.97 11.80
C GLU A 112 -20.17 3.88 10.79
N LEU A 113 -18.84 3.89 10.79
CA LEU A 113 -18.06 4.63 9.80
C LEU A 113 -18.39 4.20 8.37
N LEU A 114 -18.54 2.89 8.13
CA LEU A 114 -18.89 2.34 6.82
C LEU A 114 -20.31 2.70 6.39
N VAL A 115 -21.28 2.68 7.32
CA VAL A 115 -22.66 3.12 7.04
C VAL A 115 -22.68 4.59 6.63
N ASN A 116 -22.04 5.46 7.40
CA ASN A 116 -21.95 6.88 7.08
C ASN A 116 -21.27 7.13 5.72
N TYR A 117 -20.24 6.37 5.39
CA TYR A 117 -19.60 6.44 4.07
C TYR A 117 -20.58 6.08 2.94
N MET A 118 -21.31 4.98 3.08
CA MET A 118 -22.31 4.56 2.08
C MET A 118 -23.40 5.63 1.89
N ASP A 119 -23.91 6.18 2.99
CA ASP A 119 -24.94 7.23 2.96
C ASP A 119 -24.44 8.52 2.27
N SER A 120 -23.16 8.87 2.45
CA SER A 120 -22.54 10.05 1.82
C SER A 120 -22.27 9.92 0.32
N THR A 121 -22.35 8.70 -0.21
CA THR A 121 -22.07 8.41 -1.63
C THR A 121 -23.35 8.25 -2.46
N CYS A 122 -24.53 8.41 -1.82
CA CYS A 122 -25.84 8.44 -2.47
C CYS A 122 -26.26 9.85 -2.91
#